data_AF-A0A3N2FNK0-F1
#
_entry.id   AF-A0A3N2FNK0-F1
#
_cell.length_a   1.000
_cell.length_b   1.000
_cell.length_c   1.000
_cell.angle_alpha   90.00
_cell.angle_beta   90.00
_cell.angle_gamma   90.00
#
_symmetry.space_group_name_H-M   'P 1'
#
loop_
_entity.id
_entity.type
_entity.pdbx_description
1 polymer ?
#
loop_
_entity_poly.entity_id
_entity_poly.type
_entity_poly.pdbx_seq_one_letter_code
_entity_poly.pdbx_strand_id
1 'polypeptide(L)'
;MPATFQLYRFSDDDLFWWRLVSPNGRGIARMPHGLADIEHARTAVADLVARIGDLNAVLRLTDSYRWHWVLQADGVPVAEGIGDQDRRVRCEYACRTFEVLASTARIDPSLVTFRRVGAPSRPR
;
A
#
# COMPACT_ATOMS: atom_id res chain seq x y z
N MET A 1 -2.63 -4.17 -19.31
CA MET A 1 -1.45 -3.52 -18.67
C MET A 1 -1.11 -4.32 -17.42
N PRO A 2 0.15 -4.46 -17.02
CA PRO A 2 0.50 -5.11 -15.74
C PRO A 2 0.05 -4.25 -14.55
N ALA A 3 0.11 -4.81 -13.34
CA ALA A 3 0.00 -3.99 -12.14
C ALA A 3 1.19 -3.01 -12.04
N THR A 4 0.97 -1.89 -11.36
CA THR A 4 1.95 -0.79 -11.29
C THR A 4 2.03 -0.23 -9.89
N PHE A 5 3.23 -0.09 -9.35
CA PHE A 5 3.52 0.74 -8.20
C PHE A 5 3.50 2.21 -8.62
N GLN A 6 2.56 2.96 -8.07
CA GLN A 6 2.44 4.40 -8.30
C GLN A 6 2.98 5.16 -7.10
N LEU A 7 3.91 6.06 -7.34
CA LEU A 7 4.38 7.04 -6.38
C LEU A 7 3.47 8.26 -6.42
N TYR A 8 3.11 8.77 -5.24
CA TYR A 8 2.32 9.96 -5.14
C TYR A 8 2.64 10.77 -3.89
N ARG A 9 2.20 12.02 -3.88
CA ARG A 9 2.17 12.87 -2.69
C ARG A 9 0.83 13.58 -2.60
N PHE A 10 0.49 14.11 -1.43
CA PHE A 10 -0.62 15.04 -1.35
C PHE A 10 -0.11 16.49 -1.53
N SER A 11 -0.99 17.37 -1.99
CA SER A 11 -0.66 18.79 -2.19
C SER A 11 -0.49 19.55 -0.88
N ASP A 12 -1.06 19.03 0.21
CA ASP A 12 -1.12 19.61 1.55
C ASP A 12 -0.16 18.91 2.55
N ASP A 13 0.69 17.98 2.08
CA ASP A 13 1.77 17.39 2.87
C ASP A 13 3.08 17.28 2.08
N ASP A 14 4.17 17.11 2.83
CA ASP A 14 5.53 16.90 2.30
C ASP A 14 5.93 15.42 2.34
N LEU A 15 4.93 14.52 2.38
CA LEU A 15 5.15 13.09 2.47
C LEU A 15 4.90 12.40 1.12
N PHE A 16 5.78 11.46 0.80
CA PHE A 16 5.72 10.62 -0.36
C PHE A 16 5.13 9.27 0.01
N TRP A 17 4.27 8.79 -0.87
CA TRP A 17 3.48 7.60 -0.70
C TRP A 17 3.67 6.69 -1.90
N TRP A 18 3.50 5.38 -1.70
CA TRP A 18 3.30 4.46 -2.80
C TRP A 18 2.02 3.65 -2.62
N ARG A 19 1.41 3.27 -3.75
CA ARG A 19 0.35 2.27 -3.82
C ARG A 19 0.58 1.30 -4.97
N LEU A 20 0.16 0.06 -4.81
CA LEU A 20 0.04 -0.88 -5.92
C LEU A 20 -1.35 -0.75 -6.54
N VAL A 21 -1.39 -0.54 -7.86
CA VAL A 21 -2.62 -0.45 -8.65
C VAL A 21 -2.67 -1.61 -9.61
N SER A 22 -3.82 -2.31 -9.65
CA SER A 22 -4.06 -3.41 -10.58
C SER A 22 -4.29 -2.91 -12.02
N PRO A 23 -4.24 -3.80 -13.02
CA PRO A 23 -4.47 -3.45 -14.43
C PRO A 23 -5.75 -2.67 -14.74
N ASN A 24 -6.79 -2.83 -13.92
CA ASN A 24 -8.08 -2.15 -14.05
C ASN A 24 -8.17 -0.84 -13.23
N GLY A 25 -7.05 -0.33 -12.74
CA GLY A 25 -6.98 0.95 -12.01
C GLY A 25 -7.39 0.88 -10.54
N ARG A 26 -7.67 -0.30 -9.99
CA ARG A 26 -8.05 -0.47 -8.58
C ARG A 26 -6.80 -0.51 -7.68
N GLY A 27 -6.84 0.24 -6.57
CA GLY A 27 -5.82 0.13 -5.52
C GLY A 27 -5.90 -1.23 -4.82
N ILE A 28 -4.74 -1.88 -4.66
CA ILE A 28 -4.60 -3.20 -4.01
C ILE A 28 -3.98 -3.04 -2.63
N ALA A 29 -2.87 -2.31 -2.56
CA ALA A 29 -2.09 -2.12 -1.36
C ALA A 29 -1.45 -0.74 -1.35
N ARG A 30 -1.04 -0.29 -0.18
CA ARG A 30 -0.30 0.95 0.02
C ARG A 30 0.76 0.77 1.10
N MET A 31 1.65 1.74 1.19
CA MET A 31 2.52 1.81 2.35
C MET A 31 1.76 2.22 3.62
N PRO A 32 2.19 1.73 4.80
CA PRO A 32 1.53 2.05 6.07
C PRO A 32 1.73 3.50 6.53
N HIS A 33 2.83 4.14 6.12
CA HIS A 33 3.17 5.51 6.52
C HIS A 33 3.89 6.24 5.38
N GLY A 34 3.71 7.56 5.28
CA GLY A 34 4.40 8.37 4.28
C GLY A 34 5.88 8.55 4.65
N LEU A 35 6.72 8.71 3.63
CA LEU A 35 8.16 8.96 3.77
C LEU A 35 8.49 10.40 3.41
N ALA A 36 9.52 10.97 4.02
CA ALA A 36 9.89 12.37 3.80
C ALA A 36 10.59 12.63 2.45
N ASP A 37 10.94 11.58 1.70
CA ASP A 37 11.74 11.67 0.48
C ASP A 37 11.29 10.63 -0.56
N ILE A 38 11.29 11.05 -1.83
CA ILE A 38 10.87 10.23 -2.96
C ILE A 38 11.85 9.10 -3.24
N GLU A 39 13.15 9.31 -3.06
CA GLU A 39 14.15 8.25 -3.28
C GLU A 39 14.03 7.16 -2.22
N HIS A 40 13.71 7.53 -0.97
CA HIS A 40 13.34 6.56 0.05
C HIS A 40 12.05 5.79 -0.31
N ALA A 41 11.03 6.43 -0.89
CA ALA A 41 9.83 5.74 -1.35
C ALA A 41 10.11 4.76 -2.49
N ARG A 42 10.98 5.13 -3.44
CA ARG A 42 11.45 4.24 -4.52
C ARG A 42 12.21 3.04 -3.97
N THR A 43 13.16 3.29 -3.07
CA THR A 43 13.96 2.25 -2.43
C THR A 43 13.09 1.30 -1.62
N ALA A 44 12.12 1.83 -0.86
CA ALA A 44 11.17 1.00 -0.10
C ALA A 44 10.34 0.07 -0.99
N VAL A 45 9.93 0.51 -2.19
CA VAL A 45 9.25 -0.38 -3.16
C VAL A 45 10.21 -1.44 -3.70
N ALA A 46 11.44 -1.06 -4.06
CA ALA A 46 12.44 -2.00 -4.55
C ALA A 46 12.79 -3.07 -3.51
N ASP A 47 13.01 -2.68 -2.25
CA ASP A 47 13.29 -3.57 -1.13
C ASP A 47 12.11 -4.51 -0.85
N LEU A 48 10.88 -3.97 -0.87
CA LEU A 48 9.67 -4.77 -0.72
C LEU A 48 9.56 -5.84 -1.80
N VAL A 49 9.80 -5.48 -3.07
CA VAL A 49 9.70 -6.42 -4.19
C VAL A 49 10.80 -7.48 -4.11
N ALA A 50 12.03 -7.08 -3.77
CA ALA A 50 13.16 -7.99 -3.62
C ALA A 50 12.96 -9.02 -2.50
N ARG A 51 12.28 -8.62 -1.41
CA ARG A 51 12.06 -9.45 -0.22
C ARG A 51 10.67 -10.06 -0.13
N ILE A 52 9.81 -9.89 -1.14
CA ILE A 52 8.37 -10.18 -1.06
C ILE A 52 8.07 -11.62 -0.56
N GLY A 53 8.88 -12.60 -0.96
CA GLY A 53 8.73 -14.00 -0.56
C GLY A 53 9.12 -14.29 0.90
N ASP A 54 9.87 -13.40 1.54
CA ASP A 54 10.37 -13.54 2.91
C ASP A 54 9.58 -12.66 3.91
N LEU A 55 8.62 -11.86 3.44
CA LEU A 55 7.81 -11.01 4.30
C LEU A 55 6.79 -11.83 5.07
N ASN A 56 6.54 -11.42 6.32
CA ASN A 56 5.54 -12.06 7.16
C ASN A 56 4.15 -11.40 6.98
N ALA A 57 3.15 -12.19 6.63
CA ALA A 57 1.76 -11.75 6.52
C ALA A 57 1.04 -11.84 7.86
N VAL A 58 0.55 -10.70 8.35
CA VAL A 58 -0.25 -10.59 9.57
C VAL A 58 -1.68 -10.21 9.20
N LEU A 59 -2.63 -11.03 9.64
CA LEU A 59 -4.07 -10.81 9.45
C LEU A 59 -4.70 -10.44 10.78
N ARG A 60 -5.28 -9.24 10.86
CA ARG A 60 -5.92 -8.72 12.07
C ARG A 60 -7.40 -8.46 11.83
N LEU A 61 -8.20 -8.71 12.86
CA LEU A 61 -9.59 -8.26 12.91
C LEU A 61 -9.59 -6.80 13.39
N THR A 62 -10.29 -5.92 12.68
CA THR A 62 -10.47 -4.50 13.04
C THR A 62 -11.64 -4.33 14.00
N ASP A 63 -11.75 -3.16 14.62
CA ASP A 63 -12.87 -2.81 15.51
C ASP A 63 -14.23 -2.80 14.78
N SER A 64 -14.22 -2.69 13.44
CA SER A 64 -15.40 -2.79 12.59
C SER A 64 -15.76 -4.23 12.21
N TYR A 65 -15.14 -5.23 12.85
CA TYR A 65 -15.30 -6.66 12.54
C TYR A 65 -14.97 -7.00 11.09
N ARG A 66 -13.94 -6.33 10.54
CA ARG A 66 -13.42 -6.59 9.20
C ARG A 66 -11.99 -7.11 9.30
N TRP A 67 -11.57 -7.89 8.32
CA TRP A 67 -10.23 -8.47 8.26
C TRP A 67 -9.31 -7.60 7.44
N HIS A 68 -8.17 -7.23 8.02
CA HIS A 68 -7.14 -6.42 7.40
C HIS A 68 -5.81 -7.18 7.39
N TRP A 69 -5.08 -7.08 6.28
CA TRP A 69 -3.76 -7.71 6.14
C TRP A 69 -2.65 -6.65 6.13
N VAL A 70 -1.53 -7.00 6.74
CA VAL A 70 -0.29 -6.22 6.77
C VAL A 70 0.86 -7.16 6.45
N LEU A 71 1.76 -6.75 5.56
CA LEU A 71 3.05 -7.41 5.36
C LEU A 71 4.12 -6.71 6.17
N GLN A 72 4.96 -7.52 6.81
CA GLN A 72 6.00 -7.06 7.71
C GLN A 72 7.37 -7.58 7.28
N ALA A 73 8.37 -6.70 7.35
CA ALA A 73 9.78 -7.06 7.33
C ALA A 73 10.31 -6.92 8.77
N ASP A 74 10.78 -8.00 9.38
CA ASP A 74 11.37 -7.97 10.73
C ASP A 74 10.43 -7.35 11.78
N GLY A 75 9.13 -7.62 11.66
CA GLY A 75 8.08 -7.07 12.53
C GLY A 75 7.63 -5.65 12.19
N VAL A 76 8.29 -4.97 11.24
CA VAL A 76 7.95 -3.61 10.80
C VAL A 76 6.98 -3.67 9.61
N PRO A 77 5.80 -3.05 9.69
CA PRO A 77 4.88 -2.94 8.55
C PRO A 77 5.51 -2.26 7.35
N VAL A 78 5.51 -2.94 6.20
CA VAL A 78 6.02 -2.40 4.92
C VAL A 78 4.92 -2.23 3.88
N ALA A 79 3.82 -3.00 3.97
CA ALA A 79 2.66 -2.84 3.11
C ALA A 79 1.37 -3.23 3.83
N GLU A 80 0.27 -2.62 3.43
CA GLU A 80 -1.06 -2.94 3.93
C GLU A 80 -2.12 -2.91 2.82
N GLY A 81 -3.20 -3.65 3.02
CA GLY A 81 -4.31 -3.72 2.07
C GLY A 81 -5.10 -2.42 1.95
N ILE A 82 -5.43 -2.02 0.72
CA ILE A 82 -6.42 -0.97 0.48
C ILE A 82 -7.82 -1.57 0.66
N GLY A 83 -8.33 -1.48 1.88
CA GLY A 83 -9.69 -1.84 2.26
C GLY A 83 -9.83 -3.18 2.99
N ASP A 84 -10.73 -3.20 3.97
CA ASP A 84 -10.93 -4.35 4.84
C ASP A 84 -11.92 -5.37 4.25
N GLN A 85 -11.66 -6.64 4.53
CA GLN A 85 -12.44 -7.76 4.02
C GLN A 85 -13.47 -8.23 5.03
N ASP A 86 -14.57 -8.82 4.58
CA ASP A 86 -15.61 -9.36 5.47
C ASP A 86 -15.24 -10.73 6.07
N ARG A 87 -14.32 -11.46 5.45
CA ARG A 87 -13.90 -12.81 5.87
C ARG A 87 -12.39 -12.95 5.89
N ARG A 88 -11.86 -13.71 6.85
CA ARG A 88 -10.42 -14.00 6.98
C ARG A 88 -9.83 -14.57 5.69
N VAL A 89 -10.49 -15.58 5.10
CA VAL A 89 -10.05 -16.23 3.85
C VAL A 89 -9.97 -15.25 2.67
N ARG A 90 -10.86 -14.24 2.60
CA ARG A 90 -10.80 -13.20 1.57
C ARG A 90 -9.64 -12.23 1.81
N CYS A 91 -9.31 -11.98 3.08
CA CYS A 91 -8.15 -11.18 3.47
C CYS A 91 -6.83 -11.89 3.13
N GLU A 92 -6.73 -13.19 3.42
CA GLU A 92 -5.61 -14.04 3.01
C GLU A 92 -5.44 -14.05 1.49
N TYR A 93 -6.55 -14.23 0.76
CA TYR A 93 -6.53 -14.19 -0.70
C TYR A 93 -6.10 -12.81 -1.24
N ALA A 94 -6.54 -11.71 -0.62
CA ALA A 94 -6.12 -10.37 -0.99
C ALA A 94 -4.62 -10.12 -0.76
N CYS A 95 -4.06 -10.63 0.34
CA CYS A 95 -2.61 -10.57 0.63
C CYS A 95 -1.81 -11.35 -0.42
N ARG A 96 -2.19 -12.61 -0.70
CA ARG A 96 -1.53 -13.42 -1.74
C ARG A 96 -1.65 -12.79 -3.13
N THR A 97 -2.79 -12.17 -3.44
CA THR A 97 -2.96 -11.43 -4.69
C THR A 97 -1.98 -10.26 -4.78
N PHE A 98 -1.76 -9.54 -3.67
CA PHE A 98 -0.74 -8.51 -3.62
C PHE A 98 0.66 -9.08 -3.88
N GLU A 99 1.07 -10.16 -3.21
CA GLU A 99 2.39 -10.78 -3.39
C GLU A 99 2.66 -11.16 -4.85
N VAL A 100 1.68 -11.82 -5.50
CA VAL A 100 1.76 -12.21 -6.92
C VAL A 100 1.87 -10.99 -7.83
N LEU A 101 1.04 -9.98 -7.63
CA LEU A 101 1.06 -8.78 -8.47
C LEU A 101 2.32 -7.95 -8.23
N ALA A 102 2.76 -7.78 -6.99
CA ALA A 102 3.94 -7.02 -6.61
C ALA A 102 5.21 -7.57 -7.25
N SER A 103 5.37 -8.91 -7.28
CA SER A 103 6.56 -9.56 -7.86
C SER A 103 6.80 -9.28 -9.35
N THR A 104 5.75 -8.87 -10.08
CA THR A 104 5.79 -8.61 -11.52
C THR A 104 5.41 -7.17 -11.88
N ALA A 105 5.06 -6.36 -10.89
CA ALA A 105 4.61 -5.00 -11.09
C ALA A 105 5.76 -4.09 -11.52
N ARG A 106 5.45 -3.13 -12.39
CA ARG A 106 6.41 -2.07 -12.74
C ARG A 106 6.32 -0.94 -11.73
N ILE A 107 7.42 -0.24 -11.51
CA ILE A 107 7.41 1.04 -10.80
C ILE A 107 7.18 2.13 -11.83
N ASP A 108 6.12 2.92 -11.65
CA ASP A 108 5.87 4.11 -12.46
C ASP A 108 6.94 5.16 -12.14
N PRO A 109 7.71 5.66 -13.12
CA PRO A 109 8.72 6.68 -12.86
C PRO A 109 8.11 8.03 -12.49
N SER A 110 6.83 8.27 -12.80
CA SER A 110 6.15 9.53 -12.53
C SER A 110 5.71 9.65 -11.06
N LEU A 111 5.73 10.89 -10.56
CA LEU A 111 5.16 11.25 -9.27
C LEU A 111 3.81 11.93 -9.51
N VAL A 112 2.73 11.35 -8.99
CA VAL A 112 1.40 11.95 -9.05
C VAL A 112 1.15 12.83 -7.83
N THR A 113 0.62 14.04 -8.02
CA THR A 113 0.18 14.89 -6.90
C THR A 113 -1.33 14.83 -6.79
N PHE A 114 -1.84 14.42 -5.62
CA PHE A 114 -3.27 14.40 -5.33
C PHE A 114 -3.66 15.55 -4.40
N ARG A 115 -4.88 16.07 -4.56
CA ARG A 115 -5.51 16.94 -3.56
C ARG A 115 -6.41 16.10 -2.67
N ARG A 116 -6.24 16.19 -1.34
CA ARG A 116 -7.21 15.61 -0.41
C ARG A 116 -8.53 16.38 -0.53
N VAL A 117 -9.60 15.68 -0.87
CA VAL A 117 -10.95 16.26 -0.86
C VAL A 117 -11.53 16.05 0.53
N GLY A 118 -11.65 17.14 1.30
CA GLY A 118 -12.26 17.16 2.63
C GLY A 118 -11.30 16.83 3.78
N ALA A 119 -10.75 17.87 4.43
CA ALA A 119 -10.60 17.81 5.88
C ALA A 119 -11.98 18.17 6.46
N PRO A 120 -12.52 17.46 7.48
CA PRO A 120 -13.56 18.07 8.28
C PRO A 120 -12.94 19.34 8.89
N SER A 121 -13.50 20.49 8.54
CA SER A 121 -13.29 21.70 9.32
C SER A 121 -13.61 21.35 10.77
N ARG A 122 -12.61 21.29 11.65
CA ARG A 122 -12.86 21.30 13.10
C ARG A 122 -13.56 22.63 13.39
N PRO A 123 -14.82 22.65 13.88
CA PRO A 123 -15.35 23.87 14.45
C PRO A 123 -14.55 24.24 15.70
N ARG A 124 -14.27 25.54 15.85
CA ARG A 124 -13.75 26.14 17.08
C ARG A 124 -14.77 26.09 18.19
#